data_AF-J9QTP1-F1
#
_entry.id   AF-J9QTP1-F1
#
_cell.length_a   1.000
_cell.length_b   1.000
_cell.length_c   1.000
_cell.angle_alpha   90.00
_cell.angle_beta   90.00
_cell.angle_gamma   90.00
#
_symmetry.space_group_name_H-M   'P 1'
#
loop_
_entity.id
_entity.type
_entity.pdbx_description
1 polymer ?
#
loop_
_entity_poly.entity_id
_entity_poly.type
_entity_poly.pdbx_seq_one_letter_code
_entity_poly.pdbx_strand_id
1 'polypeptide(L)'
;MNAQQHQELLKEFSSKGGSQKLVKSLEKFSLQNYAKLKYEYGKLSPKSTNDKAKTQDTDQVEAKEPAKKYTPGKDPRVFHDLIADYPVQLHATFRKRWQVWMEACSWKMQLNEVPDHDAESAFDVQLKIYECFKIFDECQKILKHYQEHKRIMPTEVSVDFSKMSELEIFKYQNKLRASISRRKQTIATLEKNLPDKDQPNYTIKLHSLNRKKEQLQEKINELLECEKILKNE
;
A
#
# COMPACT_ATOMS: atom_id res chain seq x y z
N MET A 1 -29.91 -18.29 37.48
CA MET A 1 -28.55 -17.97 37.97
C MET A 1 -28.28 -16.47 38.10
N ASN A 2 -28.69 -15.61 37.17
CA ASN A 2 -28.24 -14.19 37.16
C ASN A 2 -28.89 -13.27 38.22
N ALA A 3 -30.11 -13.57 38.70
CA ALA A 3 -30.80 -12.70 39.67
C ALA A 3 -30.18 -12.75 41.08
N GLN A 4 -29.67 -13.91 41.51
CA GLN A 4 -28.97 -14.07 42.79
C GLN A 4 -27.62 -13.34 42.77
N GLN A 5 -26.85 -13.50 41.69
CA GLN A 5 -25.57 -12.81 41.49
C GLN A 5 -25.74 -11.27 41.49
N HIS A 6 -26.85 -10.77 40.95
CA HIS A 6 -27.16 -9.35 40.98
C HIS A 6 -27.43 -8.84 42.41
N GLN A 7 -28.16 -9.61 43.22
CA GLN A 7 -28.40 -9.25 44.63
C GLN A 7 -27.11 -9.29 45.47
N GLU A 8 -26.22 -10.24 45.20
CA GLU A 8 -24.89 -10.31 45.82
C GLU A 8 -24.04 -9.09 45.46
N LEU A 9 -23.97 -8.74 44.18
CA LEU A 9 -23.26 -7.54 43.71
C LEU A 9 -23.82 -6.24 44.31
N LEU A 10 -25.13 -6.14 44.53
CA LEU A 10 -25.73 -4.97 45.20
C LEU A 10 -25.28 -4.85 46.65
N LYS A 11 -25.21 -5.98 47.38
CA LYS A 11 -24.72 -6.02 48.76
C LYS A 11 -23.24 -5.64 48.81
N GLU A 12 -22.42 -6.19 47.91
CA GLU A 12 -21.00 -5.87 47.84
C GLU A 12 -20.77 -4.39 47.49
N PHE A 13 -21.49 -3.87 46.50
CA PHE A 13 -21.41 -2.45 46.12
C PHE A 13 -21.80 -1.52 47.28
N SER A 14 -22.85 -1.85 48.03
CA SER A 14 -23.23 -1.08 49.22
C SER A 14 -22.18 -1.18 50.33
N SER A 15 -21.55 -2.35 50.52
CA SER A 15 -20.51 -2.55 51.54
C SER A 15 -19.22 -1.77 51.26
N LYS A 16 -18.86 -1.62 49.97
CA LYS A 16 -17.65 -0.90 49.53
C LYS A 16 -17.85 0.62 49.42
N GLY A 17 -18.93 1.16 49.99
CA GLY A 17 -19.20 2.61 50.01
C GLY A 17 -19.84 3.16 48.73
N GLY A 18 -20.47 2.31 47.92
CA GLY A 18 -21.22 2.75 46.73
C GLY A 18 -22.43 3.62 47.05
N SER A 19 -22.84 4.47 46.12
CA SER A 19 -23.89 5.46 46.39
C SER A 19 -25.26 4.80 46.60
N GLN A 20 -25.89 5.11 47.74
CA GLN A 20 -27.13 4.46 48.17
C GLN A 20 -28.34 4.79 47.29
N LYS A 21 -28.29 5.91 46.55
CA LYS A 21 -29.28 6.26 45.51
C LYS A 21 -29.20 5.32 44.31
N LEU A 22 -27.99 4.93 43.89
CA LEU A 22 -27.81 4.00 42.77
C LEU A 22 -28.27 2.59 43.14
N VAL A 23 -27.99 2.13 44.36
CA VAL A 23 -28.47 0.82 44.88
C VAL A 23 -29.99 0.71 44.78
N LYS A 24 -30.73 1.73 45.21
CA LYS A 24 -32.20 1.76 45.13
C LYS A 24 -32.71 1.78 43.68
N SER A 25 -32.02 2.49 42.78
CA SER A 25 -32.41 2.55 41.36
C SER A 25 -32.13 1.25 40.61
N LEU A 26 -31.13 0.48 41.04
CA LEU A 26 -30.64 -0.74 40.40
C LEU A 26 -31.12 -2.01 41.11
N GLU A 27 -32.07 -1.92 42.04
CA GLU A 27 -32.54 -3.06 42.84
C GLU A 27 -33.22 -4.15 42.01
N LYS A 28 -33.99 -3.74 40.98
CA LYS A 28 -34.68 -4.68 40.09
C LYS A 28 -33.70 -5.28 39.08
N PHE A 29 -33.67 -6.61 39.03
CA PHE A 29 -32.83 -7.33 38.08
C PHE A 29 -33.26 -7.05 36.64
N SER A 30 -32.34 -6.47 35.88
CA SER A 30 -32.37 -6.32 34.42
C SER A 30 -30.94 -6.47 33.92
N LEU A 31 -30.75 -6.98 32.71
CA LEU A 31 -29.41 -7.14 32.14
C LEU A 31 -28.66 -5.80 32.03
N GLN A 32 -29.39 -4.72 31.74
CA GLN A 32 -28.85 -3.37 31.70
C GLN A 32 -28.43 -2.88 33.10
N ASN A 33 -29.26 -3.14 34.11
CA ASN A 33 -28.96 -2.77 35.50
C ASN A 33 -27.75 -3.54 36.03
N TYR A 34 -27.65 -4.82 35.71
CA TYR A 34 -26.51 -5.67 36.08
C TYR A 34 -25.20 -5.17 35.45
N ALA A 35 -25.21 -4.83 34.15
CA ALA A 35 -24.03 -4.27 33.48
C ALA A 35 -23.60 -2.93 34.10
N LYS A 36 -24.57 -2.06 34.40
CA LYS A 36 -24.32 -0.76 35.04
C LYS A 36 -23.76 -0.90 36.45
N LEU A 37 -24.30 -1.83 37.24
CA LEU A 37 -23.81 -2.14 38.59
C LEU A 37 -22.38 -2.67 38.56
N LYS A 38 -22.06 -3.58 37.63
CA LYS A 38 -20.71 -4.13 37.45
C LYS A 38 -19.69 -3.04 37.08
N TYR A 39 -20.08 -2.09 36.23
CA TYR A 39 -19.25 -0.95 35.85
C TYR A 39 -18.97 -0.01 37.03
N GLU A 40 -20.01 0.38 37.78
CA GLU A 40 -19.85 1.24 38.95
C GLU A 40 -19.06 0.55 40.08
N TYR A 41 -19.26 -0.75 40.28
CA TYR A 41 -18.45 -1.54 41.21
C TYR A 41 -16.97 -1.59 40.80
N GLY A 42 -16.68 -1.72 39.50
CA GLY A 42 -15.33 -1.66 38.96
C GLY A 42 -14.61 -0.33 39.17
N LYS A 43 -15.35 0.79 39.33
CA LYS A 43 -14.76 2.09 39.70
C LYS A 43 -14.34 2.17 41.16
N LEU A 44 -15.06 1.47 42.04
CA LEU A 44 -14.78 1.44 43.48
C LEU A 44 -13.64 0.47 43.84
N SER A 45 -13.35 -0.50 42.97
CA SER A 45 -12.19 -1.37 43.16
C SER A 45 -10.91 -0.64 42.73
N PRO A 46 -9.87 -0.57 43.59
CA PRO A 46 -8.55 -0.14 43.12
C PRO A 46 -8.11 -1.12 42.02
N LYS A 47 -7.88 -0.58 40.82
CA LYS A 47 -7.47 -1.34 39.63
C LYS A 47 -6.15 -2.08 39.92
N SER A 48 -6.22 -3.40 40.08
CA SER A 48 -5.05 -4.25 39.86
C SER A 48 -4.66 -4.12 38.39
N THR A 49 -3.39 -3.81 38.17
CA THR A 49 -2.77 -3.72 36.86
C THR A 49 -2.81 -5.06 36.15
N ASN A 50 -3.76 -5.24 35.24
CA ASN A 50 -3.56 -5.85 33.93
C ASN A 50 -4.86 -5.76 33.11
N ASP A 51 -4.68 -5.61 31.80
CA ASP A 51 -5.67 -5.61 30.72
C ASP A 51 -6.36 -4.29 30.34
N LYS A 52 -5.68 -3.63 29.40
CA LYS A 52 -6.14 -2.84 28.24
C LYS A 52 -7.63 -2.53 28.14
N ALA A 53 -7.95 -1.24 28.19
CA ALA A 53 -8.90 -0.60 27.28
C ALA A 53 -8.49 0.86 27.05
N LYS A 54 -8.41 1.24 25.77
CA LYS A 54 -8.01 2.56 25.25
C LYS A 54 -8.95 3.66 25.72
N THR A 55 -8.38 4.78 26.14
CA THR A 55 -8.94 6.12 25.89
C THR A 55 -7.76 7.02 25.52
N GLN A 56 -7.86 7.66 24.36
CA GLN A 56 -6.92 8.68 23.90
C GLN A 56 -7.11 9.94 24.73
N ASP A 57 -6.02 10.54 25.20
CA ASP A 57 -5.89 12.00 25.23
C ASP A 57 -4.42 12.40 25.14
N THR A 58 -4.25 13.55 24.52
CA THR A 58 -3.08 14.18 23.92
C THR A 58 -1.95 14.52 24.91
N ASP A 59 -0.71 14.13 24.60
CA ASP A 59 0.45 15.03 24.39
C ASP A 59 1.80 14.33 24.56
N GLN A 60 2.63 14.46 23.51
CA GLN A 60 4.10 14.45 23.47
C GLN A 60 4.87 13.18 23.90
N VAL A 61 5.44 12.52 22.88
CA VAL A 61 6.88 12.30 22.61
C VAL A 61 6.95 11.09 21.68
N GLU A 62 7.47 11.31 20.47
CA GLU A 62 7.58 10.34 19.38
C GLU A 62 8.62 9.26 19.74
N ALA A 63 8.21 8.31 20.58
CA ALA A 63 8.97 7.10 20.87
C ALA A 63 8.88 6.19 19.65
N LYS A 64 10.02 6.02 18.96
CA LYS A 64 10.24 5.03 17.90
C LYS A 64 9.52 3.72 18.24
N GLU A 65 8.55 3.32 17.42
CA GLU A 65 7.87 2.04 17.59
C GLU A 65 8.93 0.92 17.69
N PRO A 66 8.85 0.03 18.70
CA PRO A 66 9.75 -1.11 18.74
C PRO A 66 9.49 -1.96 17.50
N ALA A 67 10.55 -2.16 16.71
CA ALA A 67 10.53 -2.96 15.50
C ALA A 67 9.73 -4.25 15.72
N LYS A 68 8.70 -4.48 14.91
CA LYS A 68 7.89 -5.70 14.94
C LYS A 68 8.82 -6.91 14.96
N LYS A 69 8.85 -7.63 16.08
CA LYS A 69 9.61 -8.87 16.20
C LYS A 69 9.16 -9.82 15.09
N TYR A 70 10.12 -10.24 14.27
CA TYR A 70 9.91 -11.21 13.19
C TYR A 70 9.27 -12.48 13.76
N THR A 71 8.06 -12.82 13.31
CA THR A 71 7.42 -14.09 13.66
C THR A 71 7.81 -15.14 12.62
N PRO A 72 8.62 -16.15 12.97
CA PRO A 72 8.97 -17.24 12.06
C PRO A 72 7.72 -18.09 11.83
N GLY A 73 7.09 -17.95 10.66
CA GLY A 73 5.85 -18.67 10.34
C GLY A 73 4.99 -18.06 9.24
N LYS A 74 5.21 -16.78 8.90
CA LYS A 74 4.81 -16.26 7.58
C LYS A 74 5.96 -16.51 6.61
N ASP A 75 5.61 -17.09 5.46
CA ASP A 75 6.52 -17.39 4.36
C ASP A 75 7.55 -16.24 4.22
N PRO A 76 8.86 -16.46 4.42
CA PRO A 76 9.87 -15.39 4.51
C PRO A 76 10.15 -14.74 3.15
N ARG A 77 9.34 -15.04 2.14
CA ARG A 77 9.57 -14.66 0.77
C ARG A 77 9.18 -13.20 0.58
N VAL A 78 10.13 -12.40 0.13
CA VAL A 78 9.90 -11.01 -0.30
C VAL A 78 8.88 -10.97 -1.43
N PHE A 79 8.94 -11.95 -2.35
CA PHE A 79 8.08 -12.10 -3.51
C PHE A 79 7.43 -13.48 -3.50
N HIS A 80 6.13 -13.53 -3.78
CA HIS A 80 5.36 -14.79 -3.76
C HIS A 80 5.34 -15.49 -5.13
N ASP A 81 5.80 -14.79 -6.17
CA ASP A 81 5.88 -15.22 -7.56
C ASP A 81 7.26 -15.79 -7.91
N LEU A 82 7.25 -16.83 -8.75
CA LEU A 82 8.46 -17.50 -9.23
C LEU A 82 8.77 -17.06 -10.66
N ILE A 83 10.05 -17.11 -11.05
CA ILE A 83 10.46 -16.79 -12.42
C ILE A 83 9.79 -17.71 -13.46
N ALA A 84 9.45 -18.94 -13.07
CA ALA A 84 8.75 -19.92 -13.90
C ALA A 84 7.30 -19.51 -14.23
N ASP A 85 6.70 -18.62 -13.43
CA ASP A 85 5.35 -18.11 -13.68
C ASP A 85 5.30 -17.09 -14.83
N TYR A 86 6.47 -16.65 -15.30
CA TYR A 86 6.64 -15.64 -16.32
C TYR A 86 7.23 -16.21 -17.62
N PRO A 87 6.85 -15.66 -18.77
CA PRO A 87 7.43 -16.03 -20.05
C PRO A 87 8.85 -15.46 -20.15
N VAL A 88 9.68 -16.07 -20.99
CA VAL A 88 11.11 -15.76 -21.12
C VAL A 88 11.38 -14.26 -21.38
N GLN A 89 10.50 -13.59 -22.13
CA GLN A 89 10.63 -12.15 -22.40
C GLN A 89 10.58 -11.30 -21.12
N LEU A 90 9.88 -11.74 -20.08
CA LEU A 90 9.76 -11.03 -18.80
C LEU A 90 10.80 -11.44 -17.77
N HIS A 91 11.64 -12.44 -18.05
CA HIS A 91 12.68 -12.90 -17.10
C HIS A 91 13.71 -11.82 -16.81
N ALA A 92 14.05 -10.99 -17.81
CA ALA A 92 14.93 -9.85 -17.62
C ALA A 92 14.33 -8.83 -16.64
N THR A 93 13.05 -8.51 -16.80
CA THR A 93 12.29 -7.62 -15.89
C THR A 93 12.17 -8.20 -14.48
N PHE A 94 11.91 -9.50 -14.37
CA PHE A 94 11.88 -10.19 -13.08
C PHE A 94 13.23 -10.11 -12.35
N ARG A 95 14.33 -10.38 -13.06
CA ARG A 95 15.68 -10.27 -12.51
C ARG A 95 15.99 -8.83 -12.10
N LYS A 96 15.65 -7.85 -12.95
CA LYS A 96 15.84 -6.43 -12.67
C LYS A 96 15.10 -5.98 -11.41
N ARG A 97 13.84 -6.42 -11.23
CA ARG A 97 13.08 -6.15 -9.99
C ARG A 97 13.84 -6.60 -8.75
N TRP A 98 14.41 -7.81 -8.80
CA TRP A 98 15.10 -8.37 -7.63
C TRP A 98 16.43 -7.67 -7.36
N GLN A 99 17.18 -7.36 -8.42
CA GLN A 99 18.43 -6.60 -8.34
C GLN A 99 18.20 -5.22 -7.72
N VAL A 100 17.21 -4.48 -8.22
CA VAL A 100 16.87 -3.14 -7.73
C VAL A 100 16.36 -3.18 -6.29
N TRP A 101 15.62 -4.22 -5.90
CA TRP A 101 15.22 -4.42 -4.51
C TRP A 101 16.44 -4.61 -3.59
N MET A 102 17.38 -5.48 -3.98
CA MET A 102 18.60 -5.73 -3.20
C MET A 102 19.48 -4.47 -3.12
N GLU A 103 19.55 -3.71 -4.21
CA GLU A 103 20.24 -2.43 -4.27
C GLU A 103 19.60 -1.41 -3.32
N ALA A 104 18.28 -1.27 -3.31
CA ALA A 104 17.57 -0.40 -2.37
C ALA A 104 17.81 -0.82 -0.91
N CYS A 105 17.86 -2.12 -0.61
CA CYS A 105 18.24 -2.62 0.71
C CYS A 105 19.68 -2.22 1.06
N SER A 106 20.62 -2.35 0.12
CA SER A 106 22.02 -1.93 0.31
C SER A 106 22.12 -0.43 0.60
N TRP A 107 21.44 0.41 -0.17
CA TRP A 107 21.39 1.85 0.08
C TRP A 107 20.75 2.17 1.44
N LYS A 108 19.72 1.42 1.84
CA LYS A 108 19.11 1.60 3.18
C LYS A 108 20.08 1.25 4.31
N MET A 109 20.93 0.24 4.13
CA MET A 109 21.99 -0.07 5.11
C MET A 109 22.99 1.08 5.20
N GLN A 110 23.47 1.60 4.06
CA GLN A 110 24.37 2.76 4.02
C GLN A 110 23.74 4.01 4.66
N LEU A 111 22.45 4.25 4.43
CA LEU A 111 21.73 5.37 5.06
C LEU A 111 21.74 5.27 6.59
N ASN A 112 21.74 4.07 7.16
CA ASN A 112 21.79 3.90 8.61
C ASN A 112 23.18 4.17 9.19
N GLU A 113 24.23 4.19 8.36
CA GLU A 113 25.61 4.48 8.75
C GLU A 113 25.94 5.98 8.65
N VAL A 114 25.11 6.76 7.94
CA VAL A 114 25.28 8.21 7.83
C VAL A 114 25.02 8.88 9.20
N PRO A 115 25.93 9.74 9.68
CA PRO A 115 25.73 10.48 10.93
C PRO A 115 24.51 11.40 10.88
N ASP A 116 23.78 11.53 11.99
CA ASP A 116 22.55 12.34 12.09
C ASP A 116 22.72 13.83 11.74
N HIS A 117 23.96 14.34 11.79
CA HIS A 117 24.29 15.72 11.47
C HIS A 117 24.65 15.97 10.00
N ASP A 118 24.85 14.90 9.22
CA ASP A 118 25.18 15.00 7.78
C ASP A 118 23.93 14.81 6.93
N ALA A 119 23.14 15.87 6.86
CA ALA A 119 21.87 15.88 6.14
C ALA A 119 22.05 15.77 4.61
N GLU A 120 23.16 16.28 4.06
CA GLU A 120 23.42 16.28 2.62
C GLU A 120 23.71 14.87 2.13
N SER A 121 24.63 14.15 2.78
CA SER A 121 24.91 12.75 2.47
C SER A 121 23.68 11.85 2.67
N ALA A 122 22.90 12.10 3.73
CA ALA A 122 21.67 11.36 3.97
C ALA A 122 20.64 11.58 2.86
N PHE A 123 20.49 12.82 2.38
CA PHE A 123 19.59 13.17 1.30
C PHE A 123 20.00 12.50 -0.03
N ASP A 124 21.29 12.49 -0.36
CA ASP A 124 21.80 11.82 -1.56
C ASP A 124 21.48 10.32 -1.57
N VAL A 125 21.67 9.64 -0.42
CA VAL A 125 21.33 8.22 -0.30
C VAL A 125 19.81 8.01 -0.39
N GLN A 126 19.01 8.90 0.22
CA GLN A 126 17.55 8.86 0.09
C GLN A 126 17.09 9.02 -1.36
N LEU A 127 17.74 9.91 -2.13
CA LEU A 127 17.44 10.10 -3.54
C LEU A 127 17.73 8.83 -4.35
N LYS A 128 18.87 8.17 -4.11
CA LYS A 128 19.21 6.88 -4.75
C LYS A 128 18.19 5.79 -4.41
N ILE A 129 17.75 5.71 -3.15
CA ILE A 129 16.69 4.78 -2.73
C ILE A 129 15.40 5.08 -3.50
N TYR A 130 15.03 6.36 -3.62
CA TYR A 130 13.85 6.78 -4.36
C TYR A 130 13.91 6.41 -5.85
N GLU A 131 15.06 6.59 -6.49
CA GLU A 131 15.29 6.16 -7.87
C GLU A 131 15.17 4.65 -8.04
N CYS A 132 15.72 3.86 -7.10
CA CYS A 132 15.52 2.42 -7.08
C CYS A 132 14.03 2.08 -7.05
N PHE A 133 13.25 2.72 -6.17
CA PHE A 133 11.81 2.45 -6.08
C PHE A 133 11.03 2.82 -7.34
N LYS A 134 11.42 3.87 -8.08
CA LYS A 134 10.81 4.16 -9.39
C LYS A 134 10.97 2.99 -10.35
N ILE A 135 12.19 2.48 -10.48
CA ILE A 135 12.50 1.36 -11.39
C ILE A 135 11.80 0.09 -10.90
N PHE A 136 11.76 -0.12 -9.59
CA PHE A 136 11.07 -1.25 -8.97
C PHE A 136 9.57 -1.24 -9.28
N ASP A 137 8.91 -0.09 -9.12
CA ASP A 137 7.48 0.09 -9.40
C ASP A 137 7.14 -0.17 -10.87
N GLU A 138 8.01 0.26 -11.79
CA GLU A 138 7.87 -0.05 -13.22
C GLU A 138 7.94 -1.54 -13.49
N CYS A 139 8.95 -2.23 -12.94
CA CYS A 139 9.09 -3.68 -13.07
C CYS A 139 7.87 -4.40 -12.49
N GLN A 140 7.40 -3.97 -11.31
CA GLN A 140 6.26 -4.55 -10.64
C GLN A 140 4.97 -4.35 -11.42
N LYS A 141 4.77 -3.18 -12.02
CA LYS A 141 3.63 -2.89 -12.91
C LYS A 141 3.59 -3.84 -14.10
N ILE A 142 4.72 -4.07 -14.75
CA ILE A 142 4.83 -4.98 -15.91
C ILE A 142 4.48 -6.42 -15.51
N LEU A 143 5.09 -6.92 -14.43
CA LEU A 143 4.89 -8.29 -13.96
C LEU A 143 3.45 -8.52 -13.47
N LYS A 144 2.87 -7.56 -12.75
CA LYS A 144 1.48 -7.62 -12.29
C LYS A 144 0.50 -7.62 -13.46
N HIS A 145 0.73 -6.80 -14.48
CA HIS A 145 -0.08 -6.79 -15.69
C HIS A 145 -0.12 -8.16 -16.37
N TYR A 146 1.03 -8.84 -16.43
CA TYR A 146 1.09 -10.20 -16.96
C TYR A 146 0.33 -11.20 -16.07
N GLN A 147 0.46 -11.11 -14.74
CA GLN A 147 -0.28 -12.01 -13.84
C GLN A 147 -1.80 -11.87 -14.00
N GLU A 148 -2.29 -10.64 -14.12
CA GLU A 148 -3.73 -10.33 -14.21
C GLU A 148 -4.33 -10.62 -15.58
N HIS A 149 -3.58 -10.39 -16.66
CA HIS A 149 -4.13 -10.41 -18.01
C HIS A 149 -3.46 -11.41 -18.96
N LYS A 150 -2.37 -12.07 -18.53
CA LYS A 150 -1.54 -12.98 -19.34
C LYS A 150 -1.07 -12.35 -20.65
N ARG A 151 -0.81 -11.04 -20.61
CA ARG A 151 -0.33 -10.22 -21.73
C ARG A 151 0.94 -9.49 -21.36
N ILE A 152 1.85 -9.39 -22.32
CA ILE A 152 3.15 -8.75 -22.14
C ILE A 152 2.99 -7.26 -22.41
N MET A 153 3.37 -6.45 -21.42
CA MET A 153 3.41 -5.01 -21.58
C MET A 153 4.65 -4.63 -22.42
N PRO A 154 4.52 -3.78 -23.45
CA PRO A 154 5.66 -3.33 -24.25
C PRO A 154 6.72 -2.63 -23.39
N THR A 155 7.95 -3.14 -23.41
CA THR A 155 9.10 -2.61 -22.67
C THR A 155 10.10 -1.90 -23.58
N GLU A 156 10.17 -2.31 -24.84
CA GLU A 156 11.09 -1.77 -25.83
C GLU A 156 10.38 -0.72 -26.70
N VAL A 157 11.20 0.14 -27.31
CA VAL A 157 10.76 1.18 -28.22
C VAL A 157 10.68 0.59 -29.62
N SER A 158 9.56 0.79 -30.31
CA SER A 158 9.35 0.25 -31.66
C SER A 158 9.93 1.13 -32.77
N VAL A 159 10.16 2.42 -32.48
CA VAL A 159 10.55 3.44 -33.44
C VAL A 159 12.06 3.68 -33.37
N ASP A 160 12.72 3.59 -34.52
CA ASP A 160 14.12 3.98 -34.68
C ASP A 160 14.22 5.51 -34.81
N PHE A 161 14.81 6.16 -33.80
CA PHE A 161 14.98 7.62 -33.76
C PHE A 161 16.25 8.10 -34.44
N SER A 162 17.17 7.22 -34.84
CA SER A 162 18.49 7.60 -35.38
C SER A 162 18.43 8.37 -36.70
N LYS A 163 17.29 8.37 -37.39
CA LYS A 163 17.10 9.04 -38.69
C LYS A 163 16.40 10.39 -38.60
N MET A 164 15.88 10.75 -37.43
CA MET A 164 15.13 11.99 -37.24
C MET A 164 16.05 13.12 -36.78
N SER A 165 15.83 14.32 -37.30
CA SER A 165 16.49 15.53 -36.80
C SER A 165 15.97 15.91 -35.40
N GLU A 166 16.78 16.58 -34.58
CA GLU A 166 16.38 17.11 -33.26
C GLU A 166 15.04 17.86 -33.30
N LEU A 167 14.83 18.72 -34.30
CA LEU A 167 13.58 19.46 -34.46
C LEU A 167 12.38 18.55 -34.76
N GLU A 168 12.61 17.45 -35.48
CA GLU A 168 11.59 16.43 -35.76
C GLU A 168 11.28 15.62 -34.49
N ILE A 169 12.31 15.26 -33.71
CA ILE A 169 12.18 14.59 -32.42
C ILE A 169 11.37 15.47 -31.45
N PHE A 170 11.67 16.78 -31.38
CA PHE A 170 10.91 17.71 -30.53
C PHE A 170 9.44 17.84 -30.96
N LYS A 171 9.17 17.96 -32.27
CA LYS A 171 7.79 17.95 -32.79
C LYS A 171 7.07 16.64 -32.48
N TYR A 172 7.77 15.51 -32.64
CA TYR A 172 7.24 14.20 -32.35
C TYR A 172 6.94 14.01 -30.85
N GLN A 173 7.82 14.49 -29.97
CA GLN A 173 7.63 14.51 -28.51
C GLN A 173 6.34 15.25 -28.13
N ASN A 174 6.11 16.44 -28.69
CA ASN A 174 4.88 17.20 -28.40
C ASN A 174 3.62 16.50 -28.92
N LYS A 175 3.70 15.87 -30.09
CA LYS A 175 2.62 15.01 -30.62
C LYS A 175 2.35 13.82 -29.69
N LEU A 176 3.40 13.17 -29.17
CA LEU A 176 3.30 12.07 -28.22
C LEU A 176 2.64 12.51 -26.92
N ARG A 177 3.06 13.64 -26.32
CA ARG A 177 2.44 14.19 -25.09
C ARG A 177 0.94 14.36 -25.25
N ALA A 178 0.52 14.99 -26.35
CA ALA A 178 -0.90 15.18 -26.65
C ALA A 178 -1.64 13.85 -26.89
N SER A 179 -1.01 12.91 -27.60
CA SER A 179 -1.55 11.57 -27.87
C SER A 179 -1.73 10.74 -26.60
N ILE A 180 -0.74 10.76 -25.71
CA ILE A 180 -0.74 10.10 -24.40
C ILE A 180 -1.89 10.65 -23.55
N SER A 181 -2.03 11.97 -23.46
CA SER A 181 -3.11 12.61 -22.69
C SER A 181 -4.50 12.16 -23.16
N ARG A 182 -4.76 12.23 -24.47
CA ARG A 182 -6.03 11.76 -25.06
C ARG A 182 -6.27 10.26 -24.85
N ARG A 183 -5.23 9.44 -24.97
CA ARG A 183 -5.33 7.99 -24.79
C ARG A 183 -5.60 7.63 -23.33
N LYS A 184 -4.97 8.32 -22.37
CA LYS A 184 -5.27 8.18 -20.93
C LYS A 184 -6.73 8.47 -20.63
N GLN A 185 -7.28 9.56 -21.18
CA GLN A 185 -8.71 9.88 -21.03
C GLN A 185 -9.59 8.78 -21.62
N THR A 186 -9.28 8.31 -22.83
CA THR A 186 -10.03 7.22 -23.48
C THR A 186 -10.02 5.93 -22.64
N ILE A 187 -8.87 5.57 -22.07
CA ILE A 187 -8.74 4.39 -21.21
C ILE A 187 -9.56 4.56 -19.93
N ALA A 188 -9.49 5.72 -19.28
CA ALA A 188 -10.28 6.02 -18.09
C ALA A 188 -11.78 5.92 -18.36
N THR A 189 -12.25 6.42 -19.51
CA THR A 189 -13.66 6.27 -19.92
C THR A 189 -14.03 4.80 -20.15
N LEU A 190 -13.16 4.01 -20.77
CA LEU A 190 -13.41 2.59 -21.02
C LEU A 190 -13.37 1.75 -19.74
N GLU A 191 -12.52 2.09 -18.78
CA GLU A 191 -12.48 1.47 -17.45
C GLU A 191 -13.78 1.69 -16.70
N LYS A 192 -14.31 2.92 -16.73
CA LYS A 192 -15.61 3.24 -16.11
C LYS A 192 -16.79 2.53 -16.78
N ASN A 193 -16.71 2.30 -18.09
CA ASN A 193 -17.76 1.66 -18.88
C ASN A 193 -17.54 0.15 -19.06
N LEU A 194 -16.61 -0.44 -18.29
CA LEU A 194 -16.37 -1.88 -18.33
C LEU A 194 -17.56 -2.59 -17.68
N PRO A 195 -18.20 -3.57 -18.35
CA PRO A 195 -19.34 -4.26 -17.78
C PRO A 195 -18.92 -5.18 -16.63
N ASP A 196 -19.88 -5.72 -15.90
CA ASP A 196 -19.61 -6.72 -14.87
C ASP A 196 -19.02 -8.00 -15.46
N LYS A 197 -18.29 -8.76 -14.63
CA LYS A 197 -17.58 -9.98 -15.02
C LYS A 197 -18.51 -11.05 -15.60
N ASP A 198 -19.78 -11.04 -15.19
CA ASP A 198 -20.78 -12.05 -15.59
C ASP A 198 -21.38 -11.78 -16.97
N GLN A 199 -21.11 -10.61 -17.57
CA GLN A 199 -21.62 -10.25 -18.89
C GLN A 199 -20.78 -10.90 -20.00
N PRO A 200 -21.40 -11.45 -21.07
CA PRO A 200 -20.67 -12.14 -22.14
C PRO A 200 -19.68 -11.22 -22.89
N ASN A 201 -19.96 -9.91 -22.92
CA ASN A 201 -19.10 -8.91 -23.57
C ASN A 201 -17.93 -8.43 -22.70
N TYR A 202 -17.81 -8.90 -21.46
CA TYR A 202 -16.75 -8.47 -20.53
C TYR A 202 -15.36 -8.76 -21.06
N THR A 203 -15.09 -10.02 -21.44
CA THR A 203 -13.77 -10.46 -21.88
C THR A 203 -13.32 -9.71 -23.13
N ILE A 204 -14.23 -9.46 -24.09
CA ILE A 204 -13.94 -8.72 -25.32
C ILE A 204 -13.58 -7.26 -25.00
N LYS A 205 -14.37 -6.59 -24.15
CA LYS A 205 -14.11 -5.21 -23.75
C LYS A 205 -12.84 -5.09 -22.91
N LEU A 206 -12.57 -6.04 -22.02
CA LEU A 206 -11.33 -6.11 -21.24
C LEU A 206 -10.11 -6.30 -22.15
N HIS A 207 -10.20 -7.18 -23.14
CA HIS A 207 -9.14 -7.37 -24.12
C HIS A 207 -8.87 -6.09 -24.93
N SER A 208 -9.93 -5.41 -25.38
CA SER A 208 -9.82 -4.12 -26.08
C SER A 208 -9.19 -3.03 -25.22
N LEU A 209 -9.58 -2.98 -23.94
CA LEU A 209 -9.02 -2.07 -22.95
C LEU A 209 -7.53 -2.33 -22.74
N ASN A 210 -7.14 -3.60 -22.53
CA ASN A 210 -5.74 -3.98 -22.34
C ASN A 210 -4.89 -3.66 -23.56
N ARG A 211 -5.39 -3.91 -24.79
CA ARG A 211 -4.71 -3.49 -26.02
C ARG A 211 -4.48 -1.98 -26.07
N LYS A 212 -5.45 -1.17 -25.61
CA LYS A 212 -5.26 0.29 -25.53
C LYS A 212 -4.24 0.70 -24.46
N LYS A 213 -4.15 -0.04 -23.34
CA LYS A 213 -3.12 0.16 -22.30
C LYS A 213 -1.73 -0.17 -22.82
N GLU A 214 -1.57 -1.27 -23.55
CA GLU A 214 -0.31 -1.63 -24.22
C GLU A 214 0.14 -0.52 -25.18
N GLN A 215 -0.77 -0.06 -26.06
CA GLN A 215 -0.51 1.06 -26.98
C GLN A 215 -0.24 2.40 -26.30
N LEU A 216 -0.72 2.58 -25.06
CA LEU A 216 -0.39 3.74 -24.25
C LEU A 216 1.04 3.61 -23.73
N GLN A 217 1.41 2.42 -23.26
CA GLN A 217 2.76 2.15 -22.77
C GLN A 217 3.81 2.31 -23.88
N GLU A 218 3.55 1.82 -25.09
CA GLU A 218 4.42 2.04 -26.27
C GLU A 218 4.74 3.53 -26.46
N LYS A 219 3.72 4.38 -26.45
CA LYS A 219 3.89 5.84 -26.60
C LYS A 219 4.66 6.47 -25.45
N ILE A 220 4.48 5.94 -24.23
CA ILE A 220 5.23 6.40 -23.06
C ILE A 220 6.72 6.04 -23.23
N ASN A 221 7.02 4.81 -23.66
CA ASN A 221 8.39 4.38 -23.90
C ASN A 221 9.04 5.23 -25.02
N GLU A 222 8.32 5.49 -26.11
CA GLU A 222 8.77 6.38 -27.20
C GLU A 222 9.04 7.80 -26.69
N LEU A 223 8.17 8.35 -25.84
CA LEU A 223 8.36 9.68 -25.26
C LEU A 223 9.59 9.75 -24.37
N LEU A 224 9.81 8.73 -23.53
CA LEU A 224 10.99 8.64 -22.67
C LEU A 224 12.27 8.58 -23.51
N GLU A 225 12.25 7.87 -24.63
CA GLU A 225 13.41 7.79 -25.52
C GLU A 225 13.70 9.12 -26.20
N CYS A 226 12.68 9.83 -26.69
CA CYS A 226 12.84 11.20 -27.18
C CYS A 226 13.42 12.13 -26.10
N GLU A 227 12.98 12.00 -24.85
CA GLU A 227 13.50 12.80 -23.74
C GLU A 227 14.94 12.48 -23.38
N LYS A 228 15.38 11.22 -23.53
CA LYS A 228 16.80 10.87 -23.36
C LYS A 228 17.65 11.45 -24.48
N ILE A 229 17.22 11.34 -25.73
CA ILE A 229 17.96 11.87 -26.89
C ILE A 229 18.17 13.37 -26.73
N LEU A 230 17.10 14.12 -26.43
CA LEU A 230 17.16 15.58 -26.26
C LEU A 230 17.87 16.05 -24.98
N LYS A 231 18.17 15.17 -24.03
CA LYS A 231 18.93 15.50 -22.79
C LYS A 231 20.40 15.11 -22.86
N ASN A 232 20.77 14.22 -23.79
CA ASN A 232 22.12 13.72 -23.97
C ASN A 232 22.91 14.55 -25.02
N GLU A 233 22.32 15.65 -25.50
CA GLU A 233 22.95 16.75 -26.24
C GLU A 233 23.10 17.97 -25.32
#